data_AF-A0A1F6HUE9-F1
#
_entry.id   AF-A0A1F6HUE9-F1
#
_cell.length_a   1.000
_cell.length_b   1.000
_cell.length_c   1.000
_cell.angle_alpha   90.00
_cell.angle_beta   90.00
_cell.angle_gamma   90.00
#
_symmetry.space_group_name_H-M   'P 1'
#
loop_
_entity.id
_entity.type
_entity.pdbx_description
1 polymer ?
#
loop_
_entity_poly.entity_id
_entity_poly.type
_entity_poly.pdbx_seq_one_letter_code
_entity_poly.pdbx_strand_id
1 'polypeptide(L)'
;MDGQKGQVFLIVLMAMVIVFTVGLSIASRSIVTVRTTREERDSQRALSAAETGIERSLRTGTSISAPVAFSGDPGTKYTTSVDDVDGTQILINGGNLIPKDEGADIWLVPHDSNNDPILVSPWNGNLRIYWGSASDVCDPSPAVNTMAAIEVAIVYDSDPSPVTEHTLTRAVYDPCGPPVNRRGNNSFVAAQNGIFTFGGASFSHRTPLINISSGFVIRVVPLYSSANMGVTSSNPLPSQGTVVDSTGESYGTSRKIRVFRGFPSLPSQFFLYGLFSP
;
A
#
# COMPACT_ATOMS: atom_id res chain seq x y z
N MET A 1 -53.39 -35.23 52.99
CA MET A 1 -51.93 -35.34 52.72
C MET A 1 -51.72 -35.43 51.19
N ASP A 2 -52.29 -34.49 50.44
CA ASP A 2 -52.42 -34.60 48.96
C ASP A 2 -51.50 -33.65 48.17
N GLY A 3 -50.64 -32.89 48.84
CA GLY A 3 -49.67 -31.99 48.21
C GLY A 3 -48.42 -32.68 47.62
N GLN A 4 -48.12 -33.91 48.03
CA GLN A 4 -46.86 -34.58 47.65
C GLN A 4 -46.91 -35.26 46.26
N LYS A 5 -48.08 -35.75 45.81
CA LYS A 5 -48.20 -36.41 44.49
C LYS A 5 -48.11 -35.43 43.31
N GLY A 6 -48.65 -34.22 43.47
CA GLY A 6 -48.52 -33.15 42.46
C GLY A 6 -47.11 -32.56 42.38
N GLN A 7 -46.41 -32.46 43.52
CA GLN A 7 -45.05 -31.92 43.60
C GLN A 7 -44.01 -32.86 42.97
N VAL A 8 -44.17 -34.18 43.12
CA VAL A 8 -43.27 -35.18 42.50
C VAL A 8 -43.36 -35.13 40.97
N PHE A 9 -44.56 -34.98 40.39
CA PHE A 9 -44.73 -34.85 38.95
C PHE A 9 -44.01 -33.60 38.40
N LEU A 10 -44.11 -32.49 39.12
CA LEU A 10 -43.49 -31.22 38.75
C LEU A 10 -41.96 -31.29 38.79
N ILE A 11 -41.38 -31.96 39.79
CA ILE A 11 -39.93 -32.17 39.90
C ILE A 11 -39.41 -33.04 38.75
N VAL A 12 -40.11 -34.13 38.41
CA VAL A 12 -39.72 -34.99 37.28
C VAL A 12 -39.81 -34.23 35.95
N LEU A 13 -40.86 -33.45 35.75
CA LEU A 13 -41.01 -32.60 34.57
C LEU A 13 -39.87 -31.57 34.47
N MET A 14 -39.54 -30.92 35.58
CA MET A 14 -38.46 -29.93 35.63
C MET A 14 -37.10 -30.59 35.35
N ALA A 15 -36.83 -31.76 35.92
CA ALA A 15 -35.63 -32.54 35.65
C ALA A 15 -35.52 -32.94 34.17
N MET A 16 -36.62 -33.36 33.54
CA MET A 16 -36.67 -33.71 32.12
C MET A 16 -36.37 -32.50 31.22
N VAL A 17 -36.92 -31.34 31.54
CA VAL A 17 -36.65 -30.09 30.81
C VAL A 17 -35.19 -29.67 30.95
N ILE A 18 -34.59 -29.82 32.14
CA ILE A 18 -33.16 -29.51 32.36
C ILE A 18 -32.28 -30.44 31.53
N VAL A 19 -32.55 -31.74 31.51
CA VAL A 19 -31.77 -32.69 30.70
C VAL A 19 -31.91 -32.38 29.20
N PHE A 20 -33.12 -32.05 28.74
CA PHE A 20 -33.35 -31.71 27.34
C PHE A 20 -32.65 -30.41 26.92
N THR A 21 -32.73 -29.36 27.75
CA THR A 21 -32.07 -28.07 27.50
C THR A 21 -30.55 -28.19 27.50
N VAL A 22 -29.97 -28.98 28.40
CA VAL A 22 -28.52 -29.27 28.40
C VAL A 22 -28.11 -30.07 27.16
N GLY A 23 -28.88 -31.10 26.78
CA GLY A 23 -28.62 -31.88 25.57
C GLY A 23 -28.65 -31.03 24.29
N LEU A 24 -29.66 -30.16 24.16
CA LEU A 24 -29.79 -29.24 23.03
C LEU A 24 -28.67 -28.19 23.01
N SER A 25 -28.27 -27.68 24.18
CA SER A 25 -27.17 -26.72 24.31
C SER A 25 -25.83 -27.31 23.85
N ILE A 26 -25.51 -28.55 24.24
CA ILE A 26 -24.30 -29.26 23.80
C ILE A 26 -24.34 -29.51 22.29
N ALA A 27 -25.47 -29.97 21.76
CA ALA A 27 -25.64 -30.21 20.32
C ALA A 27 -25.47 -28.91 19.51
N SER A 28 -26.09 -27.81 19.97
CA SER A 28 -25.96 -26.49 19.36
C SER A 28 -24.51 -25.99 19.37
N ARG A 29 -23.82 -26.07 20.52
CA ARG A 29 -22.41 -25.69 20.63
C ARG A 29 -21.50 -26.52 19.73
N SER A 30 -21.78 -27.81 19.57
CA SER A 30 -21.05 -28.71 18.67
C SER A 30 -21.23 -28.32 17.20
N ILE A 31 -22.47 -28.08 16.76
CA ILE A 31 -22.78 -27.64 15.39
C ILE A 31 -22.10 -26.32 15.07
N VAL A 32 -22.17 -25.36 16.00
CA VAL A 32 -21.49 -24.05 15.85
C VAL A 32 -19.98 -24.26 15.74
N THR A 33 -19.38 -25.04 16.64
CA THR A 33 -17.93 -25.32 16.61
C THR A 33 -17.48 -25.97 15.30
N VAL A 34 -18.23 -26.97 14.80
CA VAL A 34 -17.88 -27.63 13.53
C VAL A 34 -18.01 -26.67 12.36
N ARG A 35 -19.06 -25.83 12.35
CA ARG A 35 -19.26 -24.83 11.32
C ARG A 35 -18.13 -23.80 11.31
N THR A 36 -17.81 -23.21 12.46
CA THR A 36 -16.71 -22.23 12.56
C THR A 36 -15.36 -22.84 12.19
N THR A 37 -15.12 -24.10 12.59
CA THR A 37 -13.89 -24.82 12.20
C THR A 37 -13.80 -25.06 10.70
N ARG A 38 -14.94 -25.31 10.02
CA ARG A 38 -14.97 -25.43 8.56
C ARG A 38 -14.72 -24.09 7.88
N GLU A 39 -15.43 -23.05 8.29
CA GLU A 39 -15.25 -21.70 7.73
C GLU A 39 -13.81 -21.20 7.90
N GLU A 40 -13.18 -21.46 9.06
CA GLU A 40 -11.77 -21.11 9.29
C GLU A 40 -10.82 -21.90 8.38
N ARG A 41 -11.03 -23.22 8.24
CA ARG A 41 -10.24 -24.05 7.34
C ARG A 41 -10.38 -23.62 5.88
N ASP A 42 -11.60 -23.34 5.43
CA ASP A 42 -11.88 -22.92 4.07
C ASP A 42 -11.29 -21.52 3.82
N SER A 43 -11.34 -20.63 4.81
CA SER A 43 -10.67 -19.33 4.78
C SER A 43 -9.14 -19.46 4.61
N GLN A 44 -8.50 -20.36 5.37
CA GLN A 44 -7.06 -20.58 5.27
C GLN A 44 -6.66 -21.17 3.91
N ARG A 45 -7.47 -22.08 3.36
CA ARG A 45 -7.26 -22.62 2.00
C ARG A 45 -7.45 -21.57 0.93
N ALA A 46 -8.47 -20.74 1.04
CA ALA A 46 -8.69 -19.61 0.13
C ALA A 46 -7.51 -18.62 0.18
N LEU A 47 -6.93 -18.35 1.35
CA LEU A 47 -5.73 -17.52 1.46
C LEU A 47 -4.52 -18.17 0.77
N SER A 48 -4.25 -19.45 1.05
CA SER A 48 -3.15 -20.18 0.40
C SER A 48 -3.31 -20.24 -1.12
N ALA A 49 -4.55 -20.33 -1.62
CA ALA A 49 -4.86 -20.24 -3.03
C ALA A 49 -4.51 -18.87 -3.60
N ALA A 50 -4.88 -17.80 -2.90
CA ALA A 50 -4.55 -16.43 -3.29
C ALA A 50 -3.02 -16.21 -3.30
N GLU A 51 -2.30 -16.70 -2.29
CA GLU A 51 -0.83 -16.63 -2.19
C GLU A 51 -0.14 -17.39 -3.34
N THR A 52 -0.67 -18.55 -3.72
CA THR A 52 -0.15 -19.30 -4.87
C THR A 52 -0.39 -18.55 -6.18
N GLY A 53 -1.57 -17.96 -6.34
CA GLY A 53 -1.91 -17.16 -7.50
C GLY A 53 -1.01 -15.94 -7.66
N ILE A 54 -0.76 -15.22 -6.57
CA ILE A 54 0.09 -14.02 -6.60
C ILE A 54 1.53 -14.37 -6.95
N GLU A 55 2.08 -15.43 -6.35
CA GLU A 55 3.46 -15.86 -6.62
C GLU A 55 3.63 -16.26 -8.09
N ARG A 56 2.66 -17.00 -8.64
CA ARG A 56 2.68 -17.38 -10.06
C ARG A 56 2.64 -16.17 -10.97
N SER A 57 1.75 -15.21 -10.68
CA SER A 57 1.54 -14.03 -11.52
C SER A 57 2.70 -13.04 -11.41
N LEU A 58 3.36 -12.95 -10.25
CA LEU A 58 4.60 -12.18 -10.09
C LEU A 58 5.74 -12.79 -10.91
N ARG A 59 5.84 -14.12 -10.98
CA ARG A 59 6.86 -14.79 -11.80
C ARG A 59 6.61 -14.68 -13.30
N THR A 60 5.38 -14.86 -13.75
CA THR A 60 5.06 -14.86 -15.18
C THR A 60 4.74 -13.48 -15.73
N GLY A 61 4.37 -12.51 -14.88
CA GLY A 61 3.92 -11.19 -15.28
C GLY A 61 2.54 -11.20 -15.97
N THR A 62 1.77 -12.27 -15.84
CA THR A 62 0.50 -12.45 -16.58
C THR A 62 -0.69 -12.64 -15.66
N SER A 63 -1.79 -11.97 -15.97
CA SER A 63 -3.09 -12.18 -15.33
C SER A 63 -3.63 -13.60 -15.59
N ILE A 64 -4.35 -14.15 -14.60
CA ILE A 64 -5.02 -15.45 -14.66
C ILE A 64 -6.52 -15.20 -14.46
N SER A 65 -7.22 -14.89 -15.54
CA SER A 65 -8.63 -14.52 -15.51
C SER A 65 -9.58 -15.71 -15.36
N ALA A 66 -9.19 -16.89 -15.81
CA ALA A 66 -9.95 -18.12 -15.63
C ALA A 66 -9.55 -18.80 -14.30
N PRO A 67 -10.50 -19.22 -13.45
CA PRO A 67 -10.17 -19.86 -12.18
C PRO A 67 -9.33 -21.13 -12.37
N VAL A 68 -8.17 -21.17 -11.73
CA VAL A 68 -7.29 -22.33 -11.72
C VAL A 68 -7.48 -23.08 -10.41
N ALA A 69 -7.91 -24.33 -10.48
CA ALA A 69 -8.09 -25.19 -9.32
C ALA A 69 -6.80 -25.92 -8.92
N PHE A 70 -6.68 -26.27 -7.64
CA PHE A 70 -5.57 -27.09 -7.17
C PHE A 70 -5.74 -28.55 -7.58
N SER A 71 -4.64 -29.21 -7.92
CA SER A 71 -4.63 -30.65 -8.19
C SER A 71 -5.04 -31.42 -6.93
N GLY A 72 -6.16 -32.15 -7.01
CA GLY A 72 -6.70 -32.92 -5.88
C GLY A 72 -7.67 -32.15 -4.97
N ASP A 73 -7.86 -30.85 -5.19
CA ASP A 73 -8.92 -30.07 -4.54
C ASP A 73 -9.57 -29.09 -5.54
N PRO A 74 -10.57 -29.55 -6.32
CA PRO A 74 -11.29 -28.70 -7.27
C PRO A 74 -12.10 -27.57 -6.62
N GLY A 75 -12.36 -27.68 -5.31
CA GLY A 75 -13.12 -26.67 -4.56
C GLY A 75 -12.28 -25.46 -4.18
N THR A 76 -10.95 -25.59 -4.23
CA THR A 76 -9.98 -24.53 -3.99
C THR A 76 -9.39 -24.03 -5.30
N LYS A 77 -9.58 -22.75 -5.61
CA LYS A 77 -9.18 -22.13 -6.88
C LYS A 77 -8.68 -20.70 -6.70
N TYR A 78 -7.95 -20.18 -7.67
CA TYR A 78 -7.48 -18.79 -7.67
C TYR A 78 -7.62 -18.12 -9.03
N THR A 79 -7.69 -16.79 -9.01
CA THR A 79 -7.64 -15.88 -10.17
C THR A 79 -6.76 -14.70 -9.83
N THR A 80 -6.13 -14.09 -10.84
CA THR A 80 -5.28 -12.92 -10.65
C THR A 80 -5.47 -11.86 -11.74
N SER A 81 -5.29 -10.60 -11.38
CA SER A 81 -5.08 -9.50 -12.32
C SER A 81 -3.72 -8.85 -12.06
N VAL A 82 -3.03 -8.52 -13.14
CA VAL A 82 -1.78 -7.77 -13.17
C VAL A 82 -2.06 -6.49 -13.93
N ASP A 83 -1.92 -5.36 -13.24
CA ASP A 83 -2.21 -4.04 -13.78
C ASP A 83 -0.96 -3.16 -13.59
N ASP A 84 -0.58 -2.43 -14.65
CA ASP A 84 0.48 -1.42 -14.56
C ASP A 84 0.02 -0.21 -13.76
N VAL A 85 0.96 0.42 -13.05
CA VAL A 85 0.71 1.66 -12.30
C VAL A 85 1.24 2.83 -13.10
N ASP A 86 0.42 3.37 -13.99
CA ASP A 86 0.75 4.48 -14.88
C ASP A 86 -0.33 5.59 -14.86
N GLY A 87 -0.13 6.63 -15.67
CA GLY A 87 -1.11 7.70 -15.85
C GLY A 87 -0.74 9.02 -15.15
N THR A 88 -1.73 9.90 -14.98
CA THR A 88 -1.51 11.28 -14.48
C THR A 88 -1.71 11.43 -12.98
N GLN A 89 -2.20 10.41 -12.29
CA GLN A 89 -2.41 10.38 -10.85
C GLN A 89 -2.03 9.01 -10.32
N ILE A 90 -0.95 8.94 -9.54
CA ILE A 90 -0.36 7.69 -9.09
C ILE A 90 -0.12 7.74 -7.59
N LEU A 91 -0.45 6.65 -6.88
CA LEU A 91 -0.01 6.44 -5.51
C LEU A 91 1.41 5.89 -5.52
N ILE A 92 2.34 6.59 -4.88
CA ILE A 92 3.75 6.20 -4.83
C ILE A 92 3.88 4.95 -3.96
N ASN A 93 4.78 4.03 -4.32
CA ASN A 93 4.94 2.74 -3.64
C ASN A 93 3.63 1.92 -3.58
N GLY A 94 2.77 2.04 -4.60
CA GLY A 94 1.46 1.39 -4.63
C GLY A 94 0.49 1.88 -3.54
N GLY A 95 0.74 3.05 -2.96
CA GLY A 95 -0.02 3.62 -1.84
C GLY A 95 0.41 3.10 -0.47
N ASN A 96 1.41 2.23 -0.39
CA ASN A 96 1.97 1.78 0.88
C ASN A 96 2.69 2.91 1.61
N LEU A 97 2.75 2.78 2.94
CA LEU A 97 3.49 3.72 3.77
C LEU A 97 4.98 3.66 3.41
N ILE A 98 5.59 4.82 3.15
CA ILE A 98 7.02 4.92 2.87
C ILE A 98 7.72 5.22 4.20
N PRO A 99 8.62 4.34 4.68
CA PRO A 99 9.30 4.55 5.94
C PRO A 99 10.14 5.81 5.94
N LYS A 100 10.20 6.44 7.11
CA LYS A 100 11.11 7.56 7.38
C LYS A 100 12.52 7.22 6.91
N ASP A 101 13.15 8.14 6.19
CA ASP A 101 14.54 8.09 5.71
C ASP A 101 14.88 7.02 4.64
N GLU A 102 13.93 6.17 4.19
CA GLU A 102 14.18 5.19 3.10
C GLU A 102 13.90 5.77 1.70
N GLY A 103 12.73 6.40 1.57
CA GLY A 103 12.23 6.98 0.32
C GLY A 103 11.76 5.99 -0.73
N ALA A 104 11.18 6.52 -1.80
CA ALA A 104 10.68 5.78 -2.95
C ALA A 104 11.05 6.51 -4.25
N ASP A 105 11.25 5.75 -5.31
CA ASP A 105 11.57 6.27 -6.63
C ASP A 105 10.30 6.41 -7.48
N ILE A 106 10.22 7.49 -8.25
CA ILE A 106 9.22 7.77 -9.26
C ILE A 106 9.96 7.82 -10.58
N TRP A 107 9.69 6.85 -11.43
CA TRP A 107 10.30 6.74 -12.74
C TRP A 107 9.66 7.71 -13.72
N LEU A 108 10.51 8.48 -14.38
CA LEU A 108 10.12 9.41 -15.44
C LEU A 108 10.50 8.87 -16.82
N VAL A 109 11.07 7.66 -16.90
CA VAL A 109 11.34 6.96 -18.16
C VAL A 109 10.61 5.61 -18.17
N PRO A 110 10.19 5.13 -19.35
CA PRO A 110 9.67 3.78 -19.47
C PRO A 110 10.79 2.76 -19.23
N HIS A 111 10.40 1.54 -18.87
CA HIS A 111 11.30 0.40 -18.74
C HIS A 111 11.07 -0.60 -19.87
N ASP A 112 12.09 -1.35 -20.23
CA ASP A 112 11.99 -2.44 -21.20
C ASP A 112 11.46 -3.74 -20.57
N SER A 113 11.43 -4.83 -21.34
CA SER A 113 10.99 -6.15 -20.87
C SER A 113 11.89 -6.77 -19.79
N ASN A 114 13.12 -6.29 -19.64
CA ASN A 114 14.07 -6.73 -18.61
C ASN A 114 13.96 -5.88 -17.34
N ASN A 115 13.08 -4.88 -17.32
CA ASN A 115 12.97 -3.85 -16.28
C ASN A 115 14.16 -2.88 -16.24
N ASP A 116 14.83 -2.65 -17.37
CA ASP A 116 15.89 -1.64 -17.50
C ASP A 116 15.32 -0.30 -17.99
N PRO A 117 15.78 0.85 -17.45
CA PRO A 117 15.24 2.16 -17.82
C PRO A 117 15.68 2.59 -19.24
N ILE A 118 14.72 3.04 -20.04
CA ILE A 118 14.93 3.52 -21.41
C ILE A 118 15.22 5.03 -21.40
N LEU A 119 16.50 5.39 -21.35
CA LEU A 119 16.95 6.78 -21.17
C LEU A 119 16.83 7.67 -22.42
N VAL A 120 16.40 7.13 -23.57
CA VAL A 120 16.29 7.91 -24.82
C VAL A 120 14.99 8.69 -24.95
N SER A 121 14.05 8.51 -24.01
CA SER A 121 12.75 9.18 -24.02
C SER A 121 12.46 9.81 -22.65
N PRO A 122 13.23 10.84 -22.25
CA PRO A 122 13.04 11.48 -20.96
C PRO A 122 11.70 12.23 -20.91
N TRP A 123 11.08 12.25 -19.75
CA TRP A 123 9.75 12.85 -19.58
C TRP A 123 9.84 14.36 -19.39
N ASN A 124 8.83 15.03 -19.94
CA ASN A 124 8.69 16.48 -19.88
C ASN A 124 7.29 16.82 -19.39
N GLY A 125 7.19 17.77 -18.48
CA GLY A 125 5.91 18.20 -17.95
C GLY A 125 6.04 18.87 -16.60
N ASN A 126 4.90 19.00 -15.94
CA ASN A 126 4.84 19.51 -14.58
C ASN A 126 4.18 18.50 -13.67
N LEU A 127 4.60 18.47 -12.40
CA LEU A 127 4.05 17.57 -11.41
C LEU A 127 3.99 18.20 -10.03
N ARG A 128 3.19 17.55 -9.17
CA ARG A 128 3.10 17.83 -7.76
C ARG A 128 3.15 16.52 -7.00
N ILE A 129 3.91 16.51 -5.92
CA ILE A 129 3.96 15.39 -4.97
C ILE A 129 3.08 15.76 -3.79
N TYR A 130 2.26 14.81 -3.34
CA TYR A 130 1.28 14.91 -2.28
C TYR A 130 1.65 13.95 -1.16
N TRP A 131 1.50 14.36 0.10
CA TRP A 131 1.80 13.52 1.25
C TRP A 131 1.04 13.95 2.50
N GLY A 132 1.15 13.10 3.52
CA GLY A 132 0.64 13.35 4.86
C GLY A 132 -0.88 13.18 4.98
N SER A 133 -1.33 13.01 6.20
CA SER A 133 -2.73 12.84 6.58
C SER A 133 -3.22 14.02 7.41
N ALA A 134 -4.53 14.25 7.41
CA ALA A 134 -5.16 15.27 8.25
C ALA A 134 -5.05 14.94 9.75
N SER A 135 -4.74 13.68 10.09
CA SER A 135 -4.46 13.23 11.45
C SER A 135 -3.01 13.48 11.90
N ASP A 136 -2.13 13.92 11.00
CA ASP A 136 -0.73 14.12 11.33
C ASP A 136 -0.55 15.34 12.23
N VAL A 137 0.24 15.17 13.28
CA VAL A 137 0.52 16.20 14.27
C VAL A 137 1.92 16.73 13.99
N CYS A 138 2.04 18.05 13.82
CA CYS A 138 3.34 18.68 13.93
C CYS A 138 3.69 18.93 15.39
N ASP A 139 4.85 18.44 15.82
CA ASP A 139 5.40 18.70 17.14
C ASP A 139 6.93 18.87 17.04
N PRO A 140 7.57 19.70 17.88
CA PRO A 140 9.04 19.76 17.90
C PRO A 140 9.65 18.48 18.49
N SER A 141 8.90 17.71 19.29
CA SER A 141 9.34 16.43 19.86
C SER A 141 9.21 15.30 18.84
N PRO A 142 10.31 14.58 18.52
CA PRO A 142 10.27 13.42 17.63
C PRO A 142 9.37 12.29 18.13
N ALA A 143 9.07 12.23 19.43
CA ALA A 143 8.24 11.19 20.03
C ALA A 143 6.74 11.37 19.75
N VAL A 144 6.33 12.59 19.39
CA VAL A 144 4.91 12.95 19.15
C VAL A 144 4.68 13.34 17.69
N ASN A 145 5.70 13.85 17.02
CA ASN A 145 5.61 14.32 15.65
C ASN A 145 5.35 13.17 14.67
N THR A 146 4.13 13.11 14.14
CA THR A 146 3.75 12.18 13.06
C THR A 146 3.79 12.85 11.69
N MET A 147 3.93 14.17 11.62
CA MET A 147 3.96 14.91 10.35
C MET A 147 5.33 14.87 9.66
N ALA A 148 5.34 14.34 8.44
CA ALA A 148 6.53 14.26 7.61
C ALA A 148 6.83 15.57 6.86
N ALA A 149 8.11 15.91 6.78
CA ALA A 149 8.63 16.74 5.69
C ALA A 149 9.06 15.79 4.55
N ILE A 150 9.28 16.31 3.34
CA ILE A 150 9.78 15.47 2.24
C ILE A 150 11.01 16.10 1.59
N GLU A 151 12.00 15.28 1.29
CA GLU A 151 13.07 15.61 0.35
C GLU A 151 12.70 15.05 -1.02
N VAL A 152 12.87 15.87 -2.05
CA VAL A 152 12.64 15.52 -3.45
C VAL A 152 13.95 15.71 -4.19
N ALA A 153 14.50 14.63 -4.72
CA ALA A 153 15.71 14.62 -5.50
C ALA A 153 15.37 14.25 -6.95
N ILE A 154 15.72 15.10 -7.91
CA ILE A 154 15.32 14.95 -9.32
C ILE A 154 16.57 14.79 -10.16
N VAL A 155 16.64 13.72 -10.95
CA VAL A 155 17.67 13.48 -11.97
C VAL A 155 17.08 13.85 -13.33
N TYR A 156 17.72 14.81 -14.00
CA TYR A 156 17.28 15.33 -15.30
C TYR A 156 18.49 15.85 -16.09
N ASP A 157 18.33 16.09 -17.39
CA ASP A 157 19.35 16.78 -18.19
C ASP A 157 19.09 18.27 -18.24
N SER A 158 20.12 19.04 -17.90
CA SER A 158 20.09 20.50 -17.96
C SER A 158 20.21 21.03 -19.40
N ASP A 159 20.87 20.27 -20.29
CA ASP A 159 20.95 20.54 -21.73
C ASP A 159 20.44 19.31 -22.52
N PRO A 160 19.25 19.40 -23.15
CA PRO A 160 18.64 18.26 -23.83
C PRO A 160 19.31 17.90 -25.16
N SER A 161 20.29 18.68 -25.67
CA SER A 161 21.03 18.28 -26.88
C SER A 161 22.36 19.01 -27.11
N PRO A 162 23.51 18.31 -27.12
CA PRO A 162 23.69 16.89 -26.81
C PRO A 162 23.57 16.63 -25.29
N VAL A 163 23.02 15.47 -24.92
CA VAL A 163 22.97 15.01 -23.52
C VAL A 163 24.40 14.74 -23.05
N THR A 164 25.03 15.72 -22.43
CA THR A 164 26.42 15.60 -21.95
C THR A 164 26.53 15.50 -20.44
N GLU A 165 25.53 15.99 -19.68
CA GLU A 165 25.59 16.00 -18.21
C GLU A 165 24.22 15.75 -17.56
N HIS A 166 24.14 14.66 -16.81
CA HIS A 166 23.01 14.40 -15.90
C HIS A 166 23.15 15.26 -14.65
N THR A 167 22.11 16.04 -14.35
CA THR A 167 22.07 16.95 -13.20
C THR A 167 21.14 16.39 -12.12
N LEU A 168 21.59 16.48 -10.86
CA LEU A 168 20.78 16.17 -9.69
C LEU A 168 20.42 17.46 -8.95
N THR A 169 19.13 17.76 -8.84
CA THR A 169 18.63 18.85 -7.98
C THR A 169 17.87 18.30 -6.79
N ARG A 170 17.89 19.04 -5.68
CA ARG A 170 17.20 18.67 -4.45
C ARG A 170 16.39 19.83 -3.92
N ALA A 171 15.21 19.52 -3.42
CA ALA A 171 14.37 20.45 -2.68
C ALA A 171 13.77 19.73 -1.48
N VAL A 172 13.72 20.42 -0.34
CA VAL A 172 13.12 19.88 0.89
C VAL A 172 11.93 20.75 1.26
N TYR A 173 10.78 20.11 1.50
CA TYR A 173 9.52 20.76 1.78
C TYR A 173 9.00 20.37 3.16
N ASP A 174 8.70 21.37 3.99
CA ASP A 174 8.18 21.19 5.33
C ASP A 174 6.79 21.86 5.49
N PRO A 175 5.73 21.09 5.76
CA PRO A 175 4.42 21.64 6.04
C PRO A 175 4.33 22.32 7.42
N CYS A 176 5.26 22.05 8.34
CA CYS A 176 5.23 22.54 9.72
C CYS A 176 5.63 24.02 9.86
N GLY A 177 4.67 24.90 9.59
CA GLY A 177 4.77 26.32 9.87
C GLY A 177 4.42 26.69 11.32
N PRO A 178 4.29 28.00 11.60
CA PRO A 178 3.76 28.50 12.87
C PRO A 178 2.39 27.89 13.21
N PRO A 179 2.08 27.64 14.51
CA PRO A 179 2.80 28.12 15.69
C PRO A 179 3.97 27.24 16.15
N VAL A 180 4.00 25.95 15.78
CA VAL A 180 5.07 25.01 16.16
C VAL A 180 6.40 25.37 15.49
N ASN A 181 6.35 25.83 14.25
CA ASN A 181 7.45 26.44 13.50
C ASN A 181 8.72 25.58 13.38
N ARG A 182 8.59 24.25 13.20
CA ARG A 182 9.74 23.39 12.85
C ARG A 182 10.46 23.90 11.59
N ARG A 183 9.70 24.40 10.60
CA ARG A 183 10.25 24.98 9.37
C ARG A 183 11.16 26.18 9.63
N GLY A 184 10.88 26.99 10.66
CA GLY A 184 11.73 28.11 11.05
C GLY A 184 13.12 27.69 11.53
N ASN A 185 13.28 26.45 11.99
CA ASN A 185 14.54 25.92 12.50
C ASN A 185 15.35 25.15 11.44
N ASN A 186 14.69 24.60 10.42
CA ASN A 186 15.35 23.81 9.37
C ASN A 186 15.51 24.55 8.03
N SER A 187 14.92 25.74 7.88
CA SER A 187 14.96 26.54 6.64
C SER A 187 14.46 25.81 5.39
N PHE A 188 13.59 24.80 5.57
CA PHE A 188 12.98 24.09 4.45
C PHE A 188 11.92 24.95 3.76
N VAL A 189 11.63 24.62 2.50
CA VAL A 189 10.62 25.33 1.70
C VAL A 189 9.23 25.01 2.24
N ALA A 190 8.32 25.98 2.25
CA ALA A 190 6.95 25.73 2.68
C ALA A 190 6.21 24.80 1.71
N ALA A 191 5.55 23.77 2.24
CA ALA A 191 4.57 22.98 1.50
C ALA A 191 3.25 23.77 1.33
N GLN A 192 2.45 23.38 0.34
CA GLN A 192 1.08 23.87 0.19
C GLN A 192 0.12 22.96 0.97
N ASN A 193 -0.62 23.55 1.91
CA ASN A 193 -1.58 22.83 2.75
C ASN A 193 -2.96 22.82 2.10
N GLY A 194 -3.71 21.73 2.28
CA GLY A 194 -5.07 21.59 1.78
C GLY A 194 -5.64 20.22 2.07
N ILE A 195 -6.73 19.88 1.36
CA ILE A 195 -7.26 18.51 1.32
C ILE A 195 -7.25 18.12 -0.15
N PHE A 196 -6.48 17.10 -0.48
CA PHE A 196 -6.30 16.62 -1.84
C PHE A 196 -6.67 15.15 -1.91
N THR A 197 -7.54 14.76 -2.84
CA THR A 197 -8.02 13.38 -2.94
C THR A 197 -7.85 12.84 -4.36
N PHE A 198 -7.25 11.67 -4.47
CA PHE A 198 -7.17 10.89 -5.72
C PHE A 198 -6.76 9.45 -5.39
N GLY A 199 -7.06 8.52 -6.30
CA GLY A 199 -6.69 7.10 -6.12
C GLY A 199 -7.26 6.45 -4.85
N GLY A 200 -8.34 6.99 -4.28
CA GLY A 200 -8.91 6.52 -3.00
C GLY A 200 -8.13 6.95 -1.75
N ALA A 201 -7.07 7.76 -1.89
CA ALA A 201 -6.30 8.32 -0.80
C ALA A 201 -6.59 9.82 -0.61
N SER A 202 -6.35 10.30 0.61
CA SER A 202 -6.45 11.72 0.99
C SER A 202 -5.11 12.21 1.50
N PHE A 203 -4.67 13.36 1.01
CA PHE A 203 -3.41 14.00 1.36
C PHE A 203 -3.64 15.42 1.90
N SER A 204 -2.83 15.81 2.88
CA SER A 204 -2.93 17.13 3.53
C SER A 204 -1.95 18.17 2.99
N HIS A 205 -0.87 17.71 2.35
CA HIS A 205 0.21 18.57 1.88
C HIS A 205 0.59 18.24 0.45
N ARG A 206 1.08 19.25 -0.28
CA ARG A 206 1.69 19.06 -1.60
C ARG A 206 2.84 20.01 -1.85
N THR A 207 3.69 19.67 -2.81
CA THR A 207 4.75 20.57 -3.27
C THR A 207 4.15 21.74 -4.06
N PRO A 208 4.86 22.88 -4.16
CA PRO A 208 4.69 23.79 -5.28
C PRO A 208 4.79 23.04 -6.62
N LEU A 209 4.35 23.68 -7.70
CA LEU A 209 4.44 23.08 -9.04
C LEU A 209 5.91 22.86 -9.41
N ILE A 210 6.28 21.62 -9.69
CA ILE A 210 7.63 21.24 -10.13
C ILE A 210 7.58 21.13 -11.66
N ASN A 211 8.39 21.94 -12.36
CA ASN A 211 8.54 21.86 -13.81
C ASN A 211 9.76 21.00 -14.12
N ILE A 212 9.59 20.00 -14.98
CA ILE A 212 10.63 19.07 -15.36
C ILE A 212 10.78 19.10 -16.87
N SER A 213 12.01 19.36 -17.29
CA SER A 213 12.48 19.22 -18.66
C SER A 213 13.51 18.09 -18.66
N SER A 214 13.35 17.12 -19.54
CA SER A 214 14.24 15.96 -19.69
C SER A 214 14.49 15.18 -18.38
N GLY A 215 13.42 14.77 -17.68
CA GLY A 215 13.51 14.04 -16.41
C GLY A 215 13.63 12.52 -16.57
N PHE A 216 14.42 11.90 -15.70
CA PHE A 216 14.67 10.44 -15.67
C PHE A 216 14.05 9.75 -14.47
N VAL A 217 14.29 10.28 -13.28
CA VAL A 217 13.83 9.69 -12.02
C VAL A 217 13.73 10.76 -10.96
N ILE A 218 12.76 10.59 -10.07
CA ILE A 218 12.61 11.40 -8.86
C ILE A 218 12.66 10.47 -7.68
N ARG A 219 13.52 10.77 -6.71
CA ARG A 219 13.48 10.11 -5.41
C ARG A 219 12.79 11.01 -4.41
N VAL A 220 11.78 10.48 -3.73
CA VAL A 220 11.07 11.16 -2.65
C VAL A 220 11.39 10.47 -1.32
N VAL A 221 11.91 11.22 -0.35
CA VAL A 221 12.29 10.69 0.97
C VAL A 221 11.49 11.40 2.05
N PRO A 222 10.64 10.69 2.82
CA PRO A 222 9.95 11.30 3.94
C PRO A 222 10.92 11.47 5.11
N LEU A 223 10.95 12.68 5.66
CA LEU A 223 11.77 13.10 6.78
C LEU A 223 10.90 13.27 8.02
N TYR A 224 11.50 13.09 9.19
CA TYR A 224 10.89 13.16 10.53
C TYR A 224 9.86 12.07 10.86
N SER A 225 9.03 11.64 9.90
CA SER A 225 8.03 10.58 10.07
C SER A 225 7.80 9.86 8.74
N SER A 226 7.27 8.64 8.79
CA SER A 226 6.82 7.90 7.61
C SER A 226 5.58 8.57 7.01
N ALA A 227 5.39 8.47 5.69
CA ALA A 227 4.23 9.06 5.03
C ALA A 227 3.75 8.23 3.83
N ASN A 228 2.44 8.21 3.60
CA ASN A 228 1.87 7.83 2.32
C ASN A 228 2.03 9.01 1.37
N MET A 229 2.39 8.72 0.11
CA MET A 229 2.63 9.75 -0.89
C MET A 229 1.92 9.42 -2.20
N GLY A 230 1.62 10.45 -2.97
CA GLY A 230 1.08 10.35 -4.31
C GLY A 230 1.65 11.43 -5.22
N VAL A 231 1.51 11.26 -6.52
CA VAL A 231 1.96 12.21 -7.52
C VAL A 231 0.85 12.49 -8.52
N THR A 232 0.72 13.76 -8.91
CA THR A 232 -0.10 14.13 -10.07
C THR A 232 0.77 14.87 -11.08
N SER A 233 0.55 14.62 -12.36
CA SER A 233 1.34 15.19 -13.46
C SER A 233 0.46 15.73 -14.59
N SER A 234 1.01 16.64 -15.39
CA SER A 234 0.34 17.17 -16.60
C SER A 234 0.30 16.17 -17.75
N ASN A 235 1.36 15.37 -17.88
CA ASN A 235 1.48 14.32 -18.88
C ASN A 235 1.51 12.96 -18.15
N PRO A 236 0.95 11.88 -18.73
CA PRO A 236 1.02 10.56 -18.14
C PRO A 236 2.45 10.20 -17.75
N LEU A 237 2.64 9.75 -16.53
CA LEU A 237 3.88 9.13 -16.10
C LEU A 237 3.94 7.71 -16.68
N PRO A 238 5.15 7.20 -16.99
CA PRO A 238 5.32 5.81 -17.37
C PRO A 238 4.92 4.89 -16.21
N SER A 239 4.81 3.59 -16.50
CA SER A 239 4.58 2.59 -15.45
C SER A 239 5.61 2.75 -14.33
N GLN A 240 5.14 2.69 -13.09
CA GLN A 240 5.96 2.69 -11.86
C GLN A 240 6.21 1.27 -11.36
N GLY A 241 5.67 0.27 -12.06
CA GLY A 241 5.66 -1.12 -11.70
C GLY A 241 4.26 -1.71 -11.84
N THR A 242 4.07 -2.90 -11.30
CA THR A 242 2.84 -3.68 -11.45
C THR A 242 2.16 -3.91 -10.11
N VAL A 243 0.84 -3.74 -10.06
CA VAL A 243 0.00 -4.24 -8.96
C VAL A 243 -0.55 -5.59 -9.37
N VAL A 244 -0.42 -6.57 -8.48
CA VAL A 244 -1.01 -7.89 -8.64
C VAL A 244 -2.10 -8.08 -7.59
N ASP A 245 -3.33 -8.23 -8.04
CA ASP A 245 -4.46 -8.63 -7.22
C ASP A 245 -4.68 -10.13 -7.40
N SER A 246 -4.72 -10.89 -6.30
CA SER A 246 -5.00 -12.32 -6.32
C SER A 246 -6.17 -12.66 -5.43
N THR A 247 -7.16 -13.35 -5.99
CA THR A 247 -8.35 -13.81 -5.27
C THR A 247 -8.36 -15.34 -5.25
N GLY A 248 -8.29 -15.91 -4.06
CA GLY A 248 -8.47 -17.33 -3.81
C GLY A 248 -9.86 -17.62 -3.27
N GLU A 249 -10.44 -18.74 -3.67
CA GLU A 249 -11.76 -19.22 -3.24
C GLU A 249 -11.65 -20.68 -2.85
N SER A 250 -12.23 -21.05 -1.71
CA SER A 250 -12.34 -22.43 -1.22
C SER A 250 -13.76 -22.66 -0.74
N TYR A 251 -14.51 -23.54 -1.43
CA TYR A 251 -15.86 -23.97 -1.06
C TYR A 251 -16.82 -22.81 -0.68
N GLY A 252 -16.76 -21.69 -1.40
CA GLY A 252 -17.61 -20.51 -1.19
C GLY A 252 -17.04 -19.45 -0.25
N THR A 253 -15.91 -19.69 0.40
CA THR A 253 -15.16 -18.67 1.13
C THR A 253 -14.08 -18.06 0.23
N SER A 254 -13.99 -16.74 0.17
CA SER A 254 -12.99 -16.03 -0.65
C SER A 254 -12.05 -15.16 0.17
N ARG A 255 -10.79 -15.08 -0.26
CA ARG A 255 -9.75 -14.20 0.27
C ARG A 255 -9.05 -13.49 -0.88
N LYS A 256 -8.82 -12.19 -0.73
CA LYS A 256 -8.12 -11.36 -1.71
C LYS A 256 -6.86 -10.78 -1.07
N ILE A 257 -5.76 -10.84 -1.81
CA ILE A 257 -4.49 -10.20 -1.46
C ILE A 257 -4.03 -9.31 -2.62
N ARG A 258 -3.29 -8.26 -2.30
CA ARG A 258 -2.76 -7.28 -3.24
C ARG A 258 -1.29 -7.05 -2.95
N VAL A 259 -0.44 -7.09 -3.98
CA VAL A 259 0.99 -6.76 -3.87
C VAL A 259 1.35 -5.76 -4.95
N PHE A 260 2.09 -4.73 -4.58
CA PHE A 260 2.75 -3.82 -5.51
C PHE A 260 4.20 -4.26 -5.69
N ARG A 261 4.64 -4.37 -6.94
CA ARG A 261 6.03 -4.58 -7.32
C ARG A 261 6.49 -3.39 -8.15
N GLY A 262 7.25 -2.50 -7.53
CA GLY A 262 7.92 -1.40 -8.22
C GLY A 262 9.08 -1.88 -9.08
N PHE A 263 9.51 -1.03 -10.01
CA PHE A 263 10.78 -1.21 -10.73
C PHE A 263 11.99 -1.19 -9.76
N PRO A 264 13.13 -1.79 -10.15
CA PRO A 264 14.33 -1.82 -9.31
C PRO A 264 14.69 -0.42 -8.81
N SER A 265 14.82 -0.23 -7.50
CA SER A 265 15.18 1.08 -6.96
C SER A 265 16.66 1.38 -7.22
N LEU A 266 16.97 2.65 -7.42
CA LEU A 266 18.36 3.09 -7.49
C LEU A 266 18.99 2.97 -6.10
N PRO A 267 20.22 2.43 -5.98
CA PRO A 267 20.91 2.34 -4.71
C PRO A 267 20.98 3.71 -4.01
N SER A 268 20.55 3.77 -2.76
CA SER A 268 20.44 5.02 -1.99
C SER A 268 21.77 5.79 -1.93
N GLN A 269 22.90 5.09 -2.02
CA GLN A 269 24.26 5.66 -2.10
C GLN A 269 24.48 6.64 -3.27
N PHE A 270 23.79 6.48 -4.40
CA PHE A 270 23.84 7.46 -5.49
C PHE A 270 23.13 8.77 -5.14
N PHE A 271 22.31 8.75 -4.08
CA PHE A 271 21.63 9.91 -3.52
C PHE A 271 22.17 10.31 -2.14
N LEU A 272 23.23 9.68 -1.63
CA LEU A 272 23.84 10.07 -0.35
C LEU A 272 24.84 11.21 -0.57
N TYR A 273 25.06 11.97 0.50
CA TYR A 273 26.14 12.95 0.62
C TYR A 273 27.49 12.22 0.56
N GLY A 274 27.97 11.93 -0.65
CA GLY A 274 29.38 11.69 -0.86
C GLY A 274 30.11 12.97 -0.52
N LEU A 275 30.66 13.07 0.71
CA LEU A 275 31.72 13.99 1.00
C LEU A 275 32.91 13.57 0.11
N PHE A 276 32.95 14.07 -1.12
CA PHE A 276 34.17 14.09 -1.91
C PHE A 276 35.07 15.13 -1.26
N SER A 277 35.82 14.71 -0.24
CA SER A 277 37.05 15.40 0.12
C SER A 277 38.07 15.09 -0.98
N PRO A 278 38.81 16.09 -1.48
CA PRO A 278 39.92 15.87 -2.41
C PRO A 278 40.99 14.93 -1.84
#